data_AF-J9A868-F1
#
_entry.id   AF-J9A868-F1
#
_cell.length_a   1.000
_cell.length_b   1.000
_cell.length_c   1.000
_cell.angle_alpha   90.00
_cell.angle_beta   90.00
_cell.angle_gamma   90.00
#
_symmetry.space_group_name_H-M   'P 1'
#
loop_
_entity.id
_entity.type
_entity.pdbx_description
1 polymer ?
#
loop_
_entity_poly.entity_id
_entity_poly.type
_entity_poly.pdbx_seq_one_letter_code
_entity_poly.pdbx_strand_id
1 'polypeptide(L)'
;MELYENKSLIQNYSIAYCLDNIFTNDQIDYRLYGNLPISIFGILINLINIIIFSHANMRRSLVNLFLLAISITDLLLLIFNFFFLLFPVIALFSNSFTLQDIYPVILRFVYISFLLSLLVFFFINIKNWEEKKE
;
A
#
# COMPACT_ATOMS: atom_id res chain seq x y z
N MET A 1 -42.82 13.02 -14.51
CA MET A 1 -41.55 12.34 -14.85
C MET A 1 -40.35 13.25 -14.58
N GLU A 2 -40.44 14.55 -14.89
CA GLU A 2 -39.39 15.55 -14.63
C GLU A 2 -38.99 15.73 -13.14
N LEU A 3 -39.91 15.53 -12.19
CA LEU A 3 -39.62 15.70 -10.76
C LEU A 3 -38.65 14.64 -10.20
N TYR A 4 -38.56 13.46 -10.84
CA TYR A 4 -37.70 12.35 -10.40
C TYR A 4 -36.26 12.52 -10.91
N GLU A 5 -36.09 13.04 -12.13
CA GLU A 5 -34.78 13.41 -12.69
C GLU A 5 -34.14 14.58 -11.94
N ASN A 6 -34.94 15.55 -11.49
CA ASN A 6 -34.41 16.69 -10.76
C ASN A 6 -33.90 16.27 -9.36
N LYS A 7 -34.56 15.30 -8.72
CA LYS A 7 -34.13 14.76 -7.42
C LYS A 7 -32.86 13.91 -7.54
N SER A 8 -32.71 13.13 -8.61
CA SER A 8 -31.47 12.37 -8.88
C SER A 8 -30.30 13.29 -9.28
N LEU A 9 -30.54 14.37 -10.03
CA LEU A 9 -29.52 15.38 -10.35
C LEU A 9 -29.05 16.16 -9.13
N ILE A 10 -29.96 16.61 -8.26
CA ILE A 10 -29.62 17.33 -7.03
C ILE A 10 -28.88 16.41 -6.05
N GLN A 11 -29.27 15.14 -5.97
CA GLN A 11 -28.63 14.15 -5.11
C GLN A 11 -27.25 13.75 -5.65
N ASN A 12 -27.07 13.64 -6.96
CA ASN A 12 -25.75 13.44 -7.57
C ASN A 12 -24.84 14.65 -7.39
N TYR A 13 -25.37 15.87 -7.47
CA TYR A 13 -24.59 17.10 -7.25
C TYR A 13 -24.12 17.22 -5.80
N SER A 14 -24.98 16.91 -4.82
CA SER A 14 -24.62 16.97 -3.40
C SER A 14 -23.69 15.83 -2.96
N ILE A 15 -23.85 14.63 -3.53
CA ILE A 15 -22.90 13.51 -3.32
C ILE A 15 -21.54 13.83 -3.94
N ALA A 16 -21.49 14.39 -5.16
CA ALA A 16 -20.26 14.82 -5.79
C ALA A 16 -19.55 15.92 -4.98
N TYR A 17 -20.30 16.90 -4.45
CA TYR A 17 -19.77 17.96 -3.59
C TYR A 17 -19.26 17.44 -2.23
N CYS A 18 -19.89 16.41 -1.67
CA CYS A 18 -19.40 15.75 -0.46
C CYS A 18 -18.14 14.92 -0.72
N LEU A 19 -18.02 14.28 -1.89
CA LEU A 19 -16.84 13.51 -2.29
C LEU A 19 -15.62 14.41 -2.52
N ASP A 20 -15.82 15.56 -3.18
CA ASP A 20 -14.77 16.57 -3.46
C ASP A 20 -14.17 17.17 -2.17
N ASN A 21 -14.86 17.05 -1.03
CA ASN A 21 -14.40 17.57 0.25
C ASN A 21 -13.66 16.55 1.14
N ILE A 22 -13.56 15.27 0.75
CA ILE A 22 -12.85 14.25 1.55
C ILE A 22 -11.33 14.31 1.32
N PHE A 23 -10.91 14.60 0.09
CA PHE A 23 -9.50 14.84 -0.26
C PHE A 23 -9.42 16.07 -1.15
N THR A 24 -8.50 16.99 -0.85
CA THR A 24 -8.23 18.13 -1.73
C THR A 24 -7.59 17.63 -3.03
N ASN A 25 -7.84 18.30 -4.15
CA ASN A 25 -7.26 17.94 -5.45
C ASN A 25 -5.73 17.80 -5.38
N ASP A 26 -5.07 18.69 -4.62
CA ASP A 26 -3.63 18.59 -4.38
C ASP A 26 -3.23 17.25 -3.73
N GLN A 27 -3.98 16.78 -2.72
CA GLN A 27 -3.70 15.49 -2.05
C GLN A 27 -3.89 14.30 -2.98
N ILE A 28 -4.84 14.38 -3.90
CA ILE A 28 -5.05 13.36 -4.93
C ILE A 28 -3.87 13.36 -5.89
N ASP A 29 -3.46 14.54 -6.37
CA ASP A 29 -2.35 14.70 -7.31
C ASP A 29 -1.02 14.22 -6.72
N TYR A 30 -0.71 14.54 -5.45
CA TYR A 30 0.50 14.03 -4.80
C TYR A 30 0.51 12.50 -4.69
N ARG A 31 -0.64 11.88 -4.40
CA ARG A 31 -0.75 10.43 -4.27
C ARG A 31 -0.66 9.74 -5.62
N LEU A 32 -1.25 10.32 -6.65
CA LEU A 32 -1.28 9.76 -7.99
C LEU A 32 0.01 10.01 -8.76
N TYR A 33 0.50 11.25 -8.83
CA TYR A 33 1.67 11.60 -9.63
C TYR A 33 3.00 11.43 -8.89
N GLY A 34 2.99 11.53 -7.55
CA GLY A 34 4.19 11.29 -6.74
C GLY A 34 4.35 9.81 -6.42
N ASN A 35 3.39 9.25 -5.68
CA ASN A 35 3.57 7.93 -5.09
C ASN A 35 3.34 6.75 -6.04
N LEU A 36 2.49 6.87 -7.05
CA LEU A 36 2.30 5.81 -8.05
C LEU A 36 3.61 5.48 -8.78
N PRO A 37 4.33 6.43 -9.42
CA PRO A 37 5.56 6.08 -10.13
C PRO A 37 6.66 5.58 -9.18
N ILE A 38 6.81 6.18 -7.99
CA ILE A 38 7.77 5.71 -6.98
C ILE A 38 7.47 4.25 -6.60
N SER A 39 6.20 3.92 -6.39
CA SER A 39 5.78 2.55 -6.05
C SER A 39 6.04 1.58 -7.20
N ILE A 40 5.72 1.95 -8.44
CA ILE A 40 5.98 1.12 -9.62
C ILE A 40 7.48 0.85 -9.80
N PHE A 41 8.31 1.89 -9.78
CA PHE A 41 9.76 1.74 -9.91
C PHE A 41 10.35 0.94 -8.75
N GLY A 42 9.91 1.22 -7.52
CA GLY A 42 10.34 0.50 -6.33
C GLY A 42 10.00 -0.99 -6.39
N ILE A 43 8.80 -1.36 -6.88
CA ILE A 43 8.40 -2.76 -7.04
C ILE A 43 9.29 -3.43 -8.08
N LEU A 44 9.52 -2.80 -9.23
CA LEU A 44 10.37 -3.37 -10.30
C LEU A 44 11.80 -3.62 -9.82
N ILE A 45 12.43 -2.62 -9.18
CA ILE A 45 13.80 -2.72 -8.69
C ILE A 45 13.91 -3.80 -7.60
N ASN A 46 12.99 -3.80 -6.63
CA ASN A 46 13.01 -4.82 -5.56
C ASN A 46 12.75 -6.23 -6.09
N LEU A 47 11.92 -6.38 -7.12
CA LEU A 47 11.68 -7.67 -7.76
C LEU A 47 12.94 -8.19 -8.47
N ILE A 48 13.67 -7.32 -9.17
CA ILE A 48 14.97 -7.64 -9.78
C ILE A 48 15.98 -8.06 -8.69
N ASN A 49 16.06 -7.30 -7.59
CA ASN A 49 16.95 -7.61 -6.47
C ASN A 49 16.65 -8.99 -5.87
N ILE A 50 15.36 -9.32 -5.66
CA ILE A 50 14.96 -10.64 -5.17
C ILE A 50 15.41 -11.74 -6.13
N ILE A 51 15.20 -11.58 -7.44
CA ILE A 51 15.61 -12.59 -8.44
C ILE A 51 17.13 -12.80 -8.40
N ILE A 52 17.91 -11.73 -8.34
CA ILE A 52 19.38 -11.79 -8.32
C ILE A 52 19.88 -12.44 -7.01
N PHE A 53 19.42 -11.97 -5.86
CA PHE A 53 19.91 -12.44 -4.56
C PHE A 53 19.36 -13.82 -4.16
N SER A 54 18.23 -14.25 -4.73
CA SER A 54 17.67 -15.59 -4.53
C SER A 54 18.48 -16.68 -5.23
N HIS A 55 19.37 -16.32 -6.16
CA HIS A 55 20.20 -17.27 -6.90
C HIS A 55 21.07 -18.14 -5.97
N ALA A 56 21.07 -19.46 -6.20
CA ALA A 56 21.64 -20.46 -5.29
C ALA A 56 23.11 -20.21 -4.91
N ASN A 57 23.91 -19.68 -5.84
CA ASN A 57 25.32 -19.38 -5.60
C ASN A 57 25.56 -18.10 -4.77
N MET A 58 24.60 -17.16 -4.74
CA MET A 58 24.76 -15.86 -4.06
C MET A 58 24.28 -15.85 -2.60
N ARG A 59 23.43 -16.81 -2.20
CA ARG A 59 22.84 -16.90 -0.85
C ARG A 59 23.83 -17.28 0.27
N ARG A 60 25.06 -17.67 -0.06
CA ARG A 60 26.07 -18.07 0.94
C ARG A 60 26.72 -16.89 1.67
N SER A 61 26.68 -15.70 1.07
CA SER A 61 27.17 -14.48 1.72
C SER A 61 26.09 -13.88 2.62
N LEU A 62 26.43 -13.61 3.88
CA LEU A 62 25.53 -12.99 4.86
C LEU A 62 25.01 -11.63 4.37
N VAL A 63 25.84 -10.86 3.66
CA VAL A 63 25.47 -9.57 3.07
C VAL A 63 24.37 -9.73 2.01
N ASN A 64 24.47 -10.74 1.16
CA ASN A 64 23.47 -10.98 0.11
C ASN A 64 22.14 -11.47 0.69
N LEU A 65 22.19 -12.24 1.78
CA LEU A 65 21.00 -12.64 2.51
C LEU A 65 20.30 -11.44 3.17
N PHE A 66 21.08 -10.50 3.70
CA PHE A 66 20.57 -9.24 4.24
C PHE A 66 19.93 -8.37 3.15
N LEU A 67 20.60 -8.21 2.00
CA LEU A 67 20.04 -7.46 0.85
C LEU A 67 18.76 -8.12 0.29
N LEU A 68 18.70 -9.44 0.28
CA LEU A 68 17.49 -10.19 -0.08
C LEU A 68 16.35 -9.91 0.90
N ALA A 69 16.62 -9.97 2.20
CA ALA A 69 15.63 -9.67 3.23
C ALA A 69 15.09 -8.23 3.10
N ILE A 70 15.98 -7.24 2.90
CA ILE A 70 15.59 -5.85 2.65
C ILE A 70 14.70 -5.75 1.41
N SER A 71 15.09 -6.38 0.31
CA SER A 71 14.33 -6.29 -0.95
C SER A 71 12.93 -6.89 -0.81
N ILE A 72 12.78 -7.97 -0.02
CA ILE A 72 11.48 -8.57 0.30
C ILE A 72 10.65 -7.63 1.17
N THR A 73 11.23 -7.05 2.22
CA THR A 73 10.52 -6.12 3.11
C THR A 73 10.09 -4.85 2.39
N ASP A 74 10.94 -4.32 1.50
CA ASP A 74 10.62 -3.13 0.71
C ASP A 74 9.50 -3.42 -0.29
N LEU A 75 9.52 -4.58 -0.96
CA LEU A 75 8.44 -5.00 -1.85
C LEU A 75 7.11 -5.15 -1.10
N LEU A 76 7.13 -5.75 0.09
CA LEU A 76 5.96 -5.86 0.96
C LEU A 76 5.43 -4.48 1.38
N LEU A 77 6.33 -3.57 1.77
CA LEU A 77 5.99 -2.21 2.19
C LEU A 77 5.41 -1.40 1.03
N LEU A 78 5.95 -1.51 -0.18
CA LEU A 78 5.41 -0.85 -1.38
C LEU A 78 4.03 -1.36 -1.76
N ILE A 79 3.78 -2.67 -1.66
CA ILE A 79 2.46 -3.26 -1.88
C ILE A 79 1.45 -2.71 -0.87
N PHE A 80 1.80 -2.65 0.42
CA PHE A 80 0.93 -2.05 1.42
C PHE A 80 0.72 -0.56 1.20
N ASN A 81 1.77 0.17 0.84
CA ASN A 81 1.70 1.59 0.52
C ASN A 81 0.74 1.86 -0.66
N PHE A 82 0.75 0.97 -1.66
CA PHE A 82 -0.21 1.00 -2.77
C PHE A 82 -1.65 0.85 -2.25
N PHE A 83 -1.93 -0.14 -1.41
CA PHE A 83 -3.26 -0.32 -0.81
C PHE A 83 -3.66 0.84 0.11
N PHE A 84 -2.71 1.49 0.80
CA PHE A 84 -3.03 2.60 1.69
C PHE A 84 -3.34 3.91 0.97
N LEU A 85 -2.62 4.21 -0.11
CA LEU A 85 -2.66 5.53 -0.72
C LEU A 85 -3.45 5.57 -2.02
N LEU A 86 -3.42 4.50 -2.81
CA LEU A 86 -4.10 4.47 -4.11
C LEU A 86 -5.49 3.87 -4.02
N PHE A 87 -5.68 2.84 -3.19
CA PHE A 87 -6.99 2.23 -3.01
C PHE A 87 -8.11 3.19 -2.54
N PRO A 88 -7.91 4.08 -1.54
CA PRO A 88 -8.96 5.03 -1.16
C PRO A 88 -9.26 6.04 -2.26
N VAL A 89 -8.27 6.42 -3.07
CA VAL A 89 -8.47 7.30 -4.23
C VAL A 89 -9.30 6.58 -5.29
N ILE A 90 -8.96 5.33 -5.63
CA ILE A 90 -9.72 4.50 -6.58
C ILE A 90 -11.14 4.25 -6.08
N ALA A 91 -11.34 3.99 -4.79
CA ALA A 91 -12.66 3.77 -4.21
C ALA A 91 -13.52 5.04 -4.22
N LEU A 92 -12.91 6.20 -4.05
CA LEU A 92 -13.59 7.49 -4.15
C LEU A 92 -14.04 7.78 -5.59
N PHE A 93 -13.18 7.53 -6.58
CA PHE A 93 -13.54 7.68 -8.00
C PHE A 93 -14.44 6.55 -8.53
N SER A 94 -14.51 5.42 -7.82
CA SER A 94 -15.42 4.32 -8.15
C SER A 94 -16.83 4.65 -7.64
N ASN A 95 -17.78 4.81 -8.56
CA ASN A 95 -19.21 5.02 -8.25
C ASN A 95 -19.89 3.80 -7.59
N SER A 96 -19.13 2.90 -6.97
CA SER A 96 -19.63 1.69 -6.32
C SER A 96 -19.69 1.88 -4.81
N PHE A 97 -20.92 1.94 -4.27
CA PHE A 97 -21.19 2.00 -2.83
C PHE A 97 -20.48 0.86 -2.06
N THR A 98 -20.42 -0.34 -2.64
CA THR A 98 -19.79 -1.50 -2.00
C THR A 98 -18.28 -1.30 -1.82
N LEU A 99 -17.61 -0.64 -2.77
CA LEU A 99 -16.16 -0.39 -2.68
C LEU A 99 -15.85 0.66 -1.61
N GLN A 100 -16.74 1.65 -1.46
CA GLN A 100 -16.63 2.72 -0.47
C GLN A 100 -16.80 2.20 0.97
N ASP A 101 -17.65 1.21 1.20
CA ASP A 101 -17.80 0.60 2.55
C ASP A 101 -16.72 -0.44 2.88
N ILE A 102 -16.20 -1.15 1.87
CA ILE A 102 -15.22 -2.21 2.07
C ILE A 102 -13.79 -1.65 2.24
N TYR A 103 -13.46 -0.51 1.62
CA TYR A 103 -12.09 0.01 1.70
C TYR A 103 -11.54 0.27 3.11
N PRO A 104 -12.27 0.88 4.06
CA PRO A 104 -11.71 1.14 5.39
C PRO A 104 -11.43 -0.16 6.15
N VAL A 105 -12.21 -1.21 5.88
CA VAL A 105 -12.02 -2.54 6.49
C VAL A 105 -10.74 -3.20 5.96
N ILE A 106 -10.55 -3.18 4.64
CA ILE A 106 -9.31 -3.67 4.01
C ILE A 106 -8.11 -2.89 4.53
N LEU A 107 -8.21 -1.57 4.59
CA LEU A 107 -7.14 -0.68 5.08
C LEU A 107 -6.72 -1.05 6.51
N ARG A 108 -7.70 -1.30 7.39
CA ARG A 108 -7.47 -1.66 8.79
C ARG A 108 -6.80 -3.03 8.93
N PHE A 109 -7.19 -3.99 8.10
CA PHE A 109 -6.56 -5.31 8.07
C PHE A 109 -5.09 -5.22 7.61
N VAL A 110 -4.84 -4.49 6.53
CA VAL A 110 -3.49 -4.28 5.98
C VAL A 110 -2.60 -3.57 7.00
N TYR A 111 -3.12 -2.58 7.75
CA TYR A 111 -2.37 -1.91 8.82
C TYR A 111 -1.85 -2.90 9.87
N ILE A 112 -2.75 -3.76 10.37
CA ILE A 112 -2.44 -4.73 11.42
C ILE A 112 -1.43 -5.77 10.90
N SER A 113 -1.60 -6.24 9.67
CA SER A 113 -0.66 -7.16 9.03
C SER A 113 0.73 -6.56 8.86
N PHE A 114 0.83 -5.30 8.46
CA PHE A 114 2.12 -4.60 8.35
C PHE A 114 2.81 -4.45 9.71
N LEU A 115 2.07 -3.99 10.73
CA LEU A 115 2.59 -3.85 12.09
C LEU A 115 3.10 -5.19 12.65
N LEU A 116 2.35 -6.27 12.42
CA LEU A 116 2.71 -7.61 12.86
C LEU A 116 3.97 -8.11 12.15
N SER A 117 4.08 -7.90 10.83
CA SER A 117 5.28 -8.24 10.05
C SER A 117 6.52 -7.53 10.58
N LEU A 118 6.41 -6.23 10.90
CA LEU A 118 7.50 -5.44 11.46
C LEU A 118 7.91 -5.95 12.86
N LEU A 119 6.92 -6.27 13.71
CA LEU A 119 7.13 -6.82 15.04
C LEU A 119 7.86 -8.17 14.99
N VAL A 120 7.42 -9.08 14.12
CA VAL A 120 8.07 -10.39 13.93
C VAL A 120 9.50 -10.21 13.45
N PHE A 121 9.75 -9.31 12.50
CA PHE A 121 11.10 -9.03 12.01
C PHE A 121 12.01 -8.46 13.11
N PHE A 122 11.47 -7.57 13.95
CA PHE A 122 12.20 -6.98 15.08
C PHE A 122 12.54 -8.04 16.14
N PHE A 123 11.58 -8.89 16.53
CA PHE A 123 11.80 -9.96 17.51
C PHE A 123 12.78 -11.01 17.03
N ILE A 124 12.73 -11.42 15.75
CA ILE A 124 13.71 -12.34 15.16
C ILE A 124 15.12 -11.74 15.22
N ASN A 125 15.26 -10.45 14.92
CA ASN A 125 16.56 -9.78 14.97
C ASN A 125 17.10 -9.62 16.41
N ILE A 126 16.24 -9.34 17.40
CA ILE A 126 16.64 -9.30 18.81
C ILE A 126 17.13 -10.68 19.27
N LYS A 127 16.35 -11.73 18.98
CA LYS A 127 16.71 -13.09 19.38
C LYS A 127 18.06 -13.52 18.78
N ASN A 128 18.28 -13.24 17.49
CA ASN A 128 19.56 -13.51 16.84
C ASN A 128 20.73 -12.67 17.38
N TRP A 129 20.47 -11.53 18.02
CA TRP A 129 21.50 -10.71 18.66
C TRP A 129 21.86 -11.22 20.06
N GLU A 130 20.90 -11.75 20.82
CA GLU A 130 21.16 -12.43 22.09
C GLU A 130 21.94 -13.74 21.90
N GLU A 131 21.56 -14.57 20.93
CA GLU A 131 22.28 -15.84 20.64
C GLU A 131 23.72 -15.64 20.14
N LYS A 132 24.10 -14.44 19.69
CA LYS A 132 25.48 -14.10 19.31
C LYS A 132 26.34 -13.56 20.45
N LYS A 133 25.76 -13.35 21.64
CA LYS A 133 26.47 -12.89 22.83
C LYS A 133 26.90 -14.01 23.77
N GLU A 134 26.43 -15.23 23.54
CA GLU A 134 26.91 -16.47 24.18
C GLU A 134 27.95 -17.18 23.31
#